data_AF-A0AAD1YY22-F1
#
_entry.id   AF-A0AAD1YY22-F1
#
_cell.length_a   1.000
_cell.length_b   1.000
_cell.length_c   1.000
_cell.angle_alpha   90.00
_cell.angle_beta   90.00
_cell.angle_gamma   90.00
#
_symmetry.space_group_name_H-M   'P 1'
#
loop_
_entity.id
_entity.type
_entity.pdbx_description
1 polymer ?
#
loop_
_entity_poly.entity_id
_entity_poly.type
_entity_poly.pdbx_seq_one_letter_code
_entity_poly.pdbx_strand_id
1 'polypeptide(L)'
;MFEEDAALMKKVGLNSYRFSISWSKILPGGKLCGGISKEGIKYYNDLINALLAEDIQPCATIFDWDVPQCLEHEYRGFLDCQIVDHFCKFADICFREFGDRVKHWITLNEPWAFSYYGYVRGNFPFGRGNVIRNAKEEK
;
A
#
# COMPACT_ATOMS: atom_id res chain seq x y z
N MET A 1 7.58 0.78 20.08
CA MET A 1 6.55 1.15 19.09
C MET A 1 5.73 -0.06 18.64
N PHE A 2 6.19 -0.95 17.73
CA PHE A 2 5.32 -2.08 17.29
C PHE A 2 4.95 -3.07 18.40
N GLU A 3 5.88 -3.39 19.28
CA GLU A 3 5.64 -4.32 20.39
C GLU A 3 4.58 -3.77 21.36
N GLU A 4 4.64 -2.47 21.66
CA GLU A 4 3.68 -1.79 22.53
C GLU A 4 2.28 -1.77 21.89
N ASP A 5 2.21 -1.45 20.60
CA ASP A 5 0.96 -1.45 19.84
C ASP A 5 0.36 -2.86 19.75
N ALA A 6 1.19 -3.89 19.49
CA ALA A 6 0.76 -5.29 19.43
C ALA A 6 0.24 -5.78 20.79
N ALA A 7 0.94 -5.47 21.89
CA ALA A 7 0.48 -5.81 23.23
C ALA A 7 -0.86 -5.14 23.57
N LEU A 8 -1.05 -3.89 23.13
CA LEU A 8 -2.32 -3.19 23.30
C LEU A 8 -3.45 -3.85 22.48
N MET A 9 -3.18 -4.20 21.22
CA MET A 9 -4.14 -4.91 20.37
C MET A 9 -4.57 -6.24 21.01
N LYS A 10 -3.61 -6.99 21.57
CA LYS A 10 -3.90 -8.23 22.28
C LYS A 10 -4.78 -7.99 23.51
N LYS A 11 -4.48 -6.95 24.30
CA LYS A 11 -5.27 -6.56 25.48
C LYS A 11 -6.73 -6.22 25.13
N VAL A 12 -6.98 -5.63 23.96
CA VAL A 12 -8.33 -5.32 23.47
C VAL A 12 -9.03 -6.56 22.87
N GLY A 13 -8.31 -7.68 22.73
CA GLY A 13 -8.86 -8.95 22.28
C GLY A 13 -8.80 -9.15 20.76
N LEU A 14 -7.94 -8.42 20.04
CA LEU A 14 -7.75 -8.63 18.61
C LEU A 14 -7.05 -9.97 18.37
N ASN A 15 -7.55 -10.72 17.38
CA ASN A 15 -6.97 -11.99 16.92
C ASN A 15 -6.20 -11.85 15.60
N SER A 16 -6.41 -10.73 14.90
CA SER A 16 -5.83 -10.43 13.60
C SER A 16 -5.66 -8.93 13.45
N TYR A 17 -4.68 -8.54 12.63
CA TYR A 17 -4.41 -7.14 12.34
C TYR A 17 -4.12 -6.96 10.85
N ARG A 18 -4.88 -6.06 10.22
CA ARG A 18 -4.70 -5.69 8.82
C ARG A 18 -3.79 -4.48 8.71
N PHE A 19 -2.76 -4.57 7.87
CA PHE A 19 -1.89 -3.46 7.52
C PHE A 19 -1.63 -3.42 6.01
N SER A 20 -1.10 -2.31 5.50
CA SER A 20 -0.67 -2.16 4.11
C SER A 20 0.87 -2.07 4.01
N ILE A 21 1.40 -2.70 2.97
CA ILE A 21 2.83 -2.62 2.64
C ILE A 21 3.01 -1.49 1.65
N SER A 22 3.83 -0.51 2.00
CA SER A 22 4.00 0.65 1.14
C SER A 22 4.95 0.34 0.00
N TRP A 23 4.49 0.57 -1.23
CA TRP A 23 5.25 0.28 -2.44
C TRP A 23 6.56 1.07 -2.45
N SER A 24 6.50 2.37 -2.20
CA SER A 24 7.68 3.24 -2.18
C SER A 24 8.66 2.92 -1.05
N LYS A 25 8.22 2.29 0.05
CA LYS A 25 9.12 1.82 1.11
C LYS A 25 9.91 0.57 0.72
N ILE A 26 9.32 -0.34 -0.07
CA ILE A 26 10.03 -1.55 -0.53
C ILE A 26 10.85 -1.26 -1.79
N LEU A 27 10.31 -0.47 -2.71
CA LEU A 27 10.95 -0.04 -3.95
C LEU A 27 10.95 1.50 -4.01
N PRO A 28 11.98 2.18 -3.49
CA PRO A 28 12.06 3.64 -3.49
C PRO A 28 11.98 4.27 -4.89
N GLY A 29 12.53 3.59 -5.91
CA GLY A 29 12.41 4.00 -7.30
C GLY A 29 11.11 3.57 -7.99
N GLY A 30 10.17 2.96 -7.27
CA GLY A 30 8.91 2.37 -7.79
C GLY A 30 9.10 1.10 -8.63
N LYS A 31 10.31 0.87 -9.15
CA LYS A 31 10.68 -0.24 -10.02
C LYS A 31 11.83 -1.05 -9.41
N LEU A 32 11.91 -2.32 -9.77
CA LEU A 32 13.00 -3.21 -9.36
C LEU A 32 14.40 -2.69 -9.76
N CYS A 33 14.52 -2.01 -10.91
CA CYS A 33 15.77 -1.40 -11.34
C CYS A 33 16.26 -0.26 -10.43
N GLY A 34 15.37 0.33 -9.62
CA GLY A 34 15.71 1.31 -8.60
C GLY A 34 16.22 0.70 -7.29
N GLY A 35 16.33 -0.64 -7.22
CA GLY A 35 16.75 -1.37 -6.03
C GLY A 35 15.63 -1.66 -5.04
N ILE A 36 15.92 -2.58 -4.12
CA ILE A 36 15.03 -2.99 -3.04
C ILE A 36 15.56 -2.41 -1.73
N SER A 37 14.72 -1.73 -0.94
CA SER A 37 15.11 -1.22 0.37
C SER A 37 15.13 -2.33 1.41
N LYS A 38 16.31 -2.58 1.97
CA LYS A 38 16.48 -3.54 3.07
C LYS A 38 15.87 -3.02 4.37
N GLU A 39 15.90 -1.70 4.57
CA GLU A 39 15.30 -1.02 5.71
C GLU A 39 13.78 -1.13 5.68
N GLY A 40 13.17 -0.95 4.49
CA GLY A 40 11.75 -1.19 4.27
C GLY A 40 11.35 -2.64 4.57
N ILE A 41 12.12 -3.61 4.06
CA ILE A 41 11.89 -5.04 4.38
C ILE A 41 12.02 -5.30 5.88
N LYS A 42 13.07 -4.77 6.51
CA LYS A 42 13.30 -4.94 7.95
C LYS A 42 12.13 -4.38 8.77
N TYR A 43 11.64 -3.19 8.42
CA TYR A 43 10.49 -2.57 9.08
C TYR A 43 9.26 -3.50 9.11
N TYR A 44 8.89 -4.08 7.96
CA TYR A 44 7.74 -4.98 7.88
C TYR A 44 8.01 -6.32 8.57
N ASN A 45 9.25 -6.82 8.53
CA ASN A 45 9.63 -7.99 9.30
C ASN A 45 9.47 -7.76 10.81
N ASP A 46 9.94 -6.62 11.32
CA ASP A 46 9.82 -6.27 12.74
C ASP A 46 8.33 -6.17 13.15
N LEU A 47 7.49 -5.53 12.32
CA LEU A 47 6.03 -5.46 12.55
C LEU A 47 5.38 -6.86 12.56
N ILE A 48 5.64 -7.68 11.54
CA ILE A 48 5.06 -9.02 11.42
C ILE A 48 5.48 -9.89 12.62
N ASN A 49 6.75 -9.83 13.01
CA ASN A 49 7.26 -10.58 14.16
C ASN A 49 6.62 -10.11 15.46
N ALA A 50 6.44 -8.81 15.67
CA ALA A 50 5.76 -8.27 16.85
C ALA A 50 4.30 -8.72 16.95
N LEU A 51 3.56 -8.74 15.83
CA LEU A 51 2.18 -9.24 15.80
C LEU A 51 2.12 -10.73 16.15
N LEU A 52 2.99 -11.54 15.56
CA LEU A 52 3.03 -12.98 15.81
C LEU A 52 3.46 -13.32 17.23
N ALA A 53 4.33 -12.53 17.84
CA ALA A 53 4.74 -12.71 19.24
C ALA A 53 3.56 -12.58 20.22
N GLU A 54 2.52 -11.83 19.84
CA GLU A 54 1.29 -11.63 20.62
C GLU A 54 0.12 -12.53 20.13
N ASP A 55 0.41 -13.54 19.30
CA ASP A 55 -0.55 -14.40 18.60
C ASP A 55 -1.60 -13.63 17.77
N ILE A 56 -1.23 -12.48 17.20
CA ILE A 56 -2.09 -11.71 16.30
C ILE A 56 -1.78 -12.10 14.87
N GLN A 57 -2.78 -12.58 14.14
CA GLN A 57 -2.61 -12.99 12.74
C GLN A 57 -2.41 -11.78 11.82
N PRO A 58 -1.27 -11.69 11.09
CA PRO A 58 -1.03 -10.60 10.17
C PRO A 58 -1.83 -10.78 8.86
N CYS A 59 -2.54 -9.72 8.47
CA CYS A 59 -3.27 -9.63 7.20
C CYS A 59 -2.70 -8.49 6.35
N ALA A 60 -1.92 -8.79 5.32
CA ALA A 60 -1.23 -7.76 4.53
C ALA A 60 -2.03 -7.35 3.28
N THR A 61 -2.15 -6.04 3.08
CA THR A 61 -2.65 -5.44 1.84
C THR A 61 -1.46 -5.01 0.99
N ILE A 62 -1.39 -5.47 -0.27
CA ILE A 62 -0.28 -5.15 -1.17
C ILE A 62 -0.37 -3.69 -1.64
N PHE A 63 -1.55 -3.21 -2.01
CA PHE A 63 -1.73 -1.83 -2.49
C PHE A 63 -2.85 -1.11 -1.75
N ASP A 64 -2.51 0.08 -1.25
CA ASP A 64 -3.42 0.94 -0.50
C ASP A 64 -3.28 2.41 -0.92
N TRP A 65 -3.47 2.63 -2.23
CA TRP A 65 -3.56 3.94 -2.89
C TRP A 65 -2.25 4.73 -2.89
N ASP A 66 -1.12 4.05 -2.63
CA ASP A 66 0.19 4.64 -2.44
C ASP A 66 1.11 4.42 -3.65
N VAL A 67 0.63 4.81 -4.84
CA VAL A 67 1.44 4.75 -6.08
C VAL A 67 2.73 5.54 -5.90
N PRO A 68 3.92 4.97 -6.17
CA PRO A 68 5.16 5.72 -6.14
C PRO A 68 5.12 6.91 -7.11
N GLN A 69 5.46 8.10 -6.60
CA GLN A 69 5.38 9.35 -7.38
C GLN A 69 6.20 9.31 -8.69
N CYS A 70 7.31 8.57 -8.70
CA CYS A 70 8.13 8.39 -9.90
C CYS A 70 7.34 7.75 -11.06
N LEU A 71 6.50 6.75 -10.79
CA LEU A 71 5.68 6.08 -11.80
C LEU A 71 4.58 7.00 -12.34
N GLU A 72 4.06 7.87 -11.48
CA GLU A 72 3.07 8.87 -11.84
C GLU A 72 3.64 9.99 -12.70
N HIS A 73 4.89 10.40 -12.47
CA HIS A 73 5.59 11.34 -13.34
C HIS A 73 6.02 10.72 -14.67
N GLU A 74 6.44 9.46 -14.67
CA GLU A 74 7.00 8.82 -15.85
C GLU A 74 5.94 8.45 -16.89
N TYR A 75 4.86 7.79 -16.46
CA TYR A 75 3.85 7.27 -17.38
C TYR A 75 2.42 7.42 -16.85
N ARG A 76 2.20 8.29 -15.85
CA ARG A 76 0.86 8.56 -15.29
C ARG A 76 0.26 7.39 -14.51
N GLY A 77 1.10 6.54 -13.92
CA GLY A 77 0.69 5.52 -12.96
C GLY A 77 -0.34 4.53 -13.54
N PHE A 78 -1.51 4.42 -12.89
CA PHE A 78 -2.55 3.45 -13.29
C PHE A 78 -3.26 3.75 -14.62
N LEU A 79 -2.88 4.85 -15.31
CA LEU A 79 -3.36 5.13 -16.66
C LEU A 79 -2.55 4.41 -17.76
N ASP A 80 -1.41 3.80 -17.42
CA ASP A 80 -0.60 3.01 -18.33
C ASP A 80 -0.48 1.55 -17.87
N CYS A 81 -0.61 0.61 -18.80
CA CYS A 81 -0.55 -0.83 -18.53
C CYS A 81 0.80 -1.31 -17.99
N GLN A 82 1.89 -0.56 -18.20
CA GLN A 82 3.21 -0.88 -17.65
C GLN A 82 3.22 -0.98 -16.12
N ILE A 83 2.28 -0.31 -15.44
CA ILE A 83 2.16 -0.41 -13.98
C ILE A 83 1.87 -1.83 -13.51
N VAL A 84 1.20 -2.64 -14.32
CA VAL A 84 0.80 -4.01 -13.95
C VAL A 84 2.05 -4.85 -13.71
N ASP A 85 3.03 -4.79 -14.62
CA ASP A 85 4.29 -5.52 -14.47
C ASP A 85 5.09 -5.05 -13.25
N HIS A 86 5.10 -3.75 -12.99
CA HIS A 86 5.78 -3.19 -11.82
C HIS A 86 5.08 -3.58 -10.51
N PHE A 87 3.76 -3.61 -10.51
CA PHE A 87 2.96 -4.07 -9.38
C PHE A 87 3.17 -5.56 -9.11
N CYS A 88 3.17 -6.41 -10.13
CA CYS A 88 3.45 -7.84 -9.98
C CYS A 88 4.84 -8.08 -9.40
N LYS A 89 5.88 -7.38 -9.89
CA LYS A 89 7.24 -7.49 -9.34
C LYS A 89 7.32 -7.04 -7.88
N PHE A 90 6.59 -6.00 -7.51
CA PHE A 90 6.48 -5.56 -6.12
C PHE A 90 5.78 -6.61 -5.25
N ALA A 91 4.64 -7.14 -5.70
CA ALA A 91 3.91 -8.20 -5.01
C ALA A 91 4.75 -9.47 -4.82
N ASP A 92 5.52 -9.88 -5.83
CA ASP A 92 6.43 -11.02 -5.77
C ASP A 92 7.49 -10.86 -4.67
N ILE A 93 8.04 -9.65 -4.49
CA ILE A 93 8.96 -9.36 -3.38
C ILE A 93 8.22 -9.52 -2.05
N CYS A 94 7.04 -8.94 -1.89
CA CYS A 94 6.26 -9.07 -0.67
C CYS A 94 5.96 -10.53 -0.32
N PHE A 95 5.56 -11.35 -1.29
CA PHE A 95 5.31 -12.77 -1.08
C PHE A 95 6.58 -13.54 -0.72
N ARG A 96 7.71 -13.23 -1.37
CA ARG A 96 8.99 -13.88 -1.08
C ARG A 96 9.52 -13.54 0.31
N GLU A 97 9.47 -12.27 0.70
CA GLU A 97 10.07 -11.80 1.95
C GLU A 97 9.19 -12.06 3.18
N PHE A 98 7.86 -12.13 3.01
CA PHE A 98 6.91 -12.18 4.12
C PHE A 98 5.92 -13.37 4.07
N GLY A 99 5.83 -14.08 2.94
CA GLY A 99 4.85 -15.16 2.74
C GLY A 99 5.09 -16.41 3.60
N ASP A 100 6.27 -16.54 4.19
CA ASP A 100 6.56 -17.55 5.20
C ASP A 100 5.67 -17.40 6.44
N ARG A 101 5.37 -16.15 6.83
CA ARG A 101 4.61 -15.77 8.03
C ARG A 101 3.21 -15.21 7.75
N VAL A 102 3.03 -14.45 6.66
CA VAL A 102 1.76 -13.84 6.29
C VAL A 102 0.97 -14.79 5.38
N LYS A 103 -0.22 -15.21 5.84
CA LYS A 103 -1.10 -16.15 5.12
C LYS A 103 -2.35 -15.51 4.54
N HIS A 104 -2.72 -14.33 5.03
CA HIS A 104 -3.87 -13.57 4.54
C HIS A 104 -3.41 -12.36 3.76
N TRP A 105 -3.77 -12.33 2.48
CA TRP A 105 -3.34 -11.30 1.54
C TRP A 105 -4.54 -10.63 0.88
N ILE A 106 -4.46 -9.30 0.76
CA ILE A 106 -5.42 -8.48 0.02
C ILE A 106 -4.62 -7.79 -1.09
N THR A 107 -5.02 -7.95 -2.34
CA THR A 107 -4.28 -7.38 -3.47
C THR A 107 -4.44 -5.86 -3.54
N LEU A 108 -5.67 -5.38 -3.64
CA LEU A 108 -6.01 -3.97 -3.78
C LEU A 108 -7.04 -3.57 -2.70
N ASN A 109 -6.78 -2.50 -1.98
CA ASN A 109 -7.81 -1.86 -1.16
C ASN A 109 -8.74 -1.03 -2.06
N GLU A 110 -10.05 -1.28 -2.00
CA GLU A 110 -11.10 -0.45 -2.59
C GLU A 110 -10.79 0.12 -4.01
N PRO A 111 -10.54 -0.74 -5.01
CA PRO A 111 -10.08 -0.29 -6.34
C PRO A 111 -11.10 0.62 -7.06
N TRP A 112 -12.40 0.47 -6.76
CA TRP A 112 -13.43 1.36 -7.28
C TRP A 112 -13.27 2.79 -6.76
N ALA A 113 -13.05 2.96 -5.44
CA ALA A 113 -12.89 4.27 -4.85
C ALA A 113 -11.57 4.92 -5.28
N PHE A 114 -10.49 4.14 -5.34
CA PHE A 114 -9.20 4.59 -5.90
C PHE A 114 -9.38 5.16 -7.33
N SER A 115 -9.99 4.38 -8.22
CA SER A 115 -10.16 4.77 -9.62
C SER A 115 -11.12 5.96 -9.80
N TYR A 116 -12.26 5.93 -9.12
CA TYR A 116 -13.27 6.99 -9.21
C TYR A 116 -12.78 8.31 -8.60
N TYR A 117 -12.26 8.29 -7.37
CA TYR A 117 -11.88 9.53 -6.70
C TYR A 117 -10.56 10.12 -7.21
N GLY A 118 -9.62 9.28 -7.67
CA GLY A 118 -8.35 9.72 -8.24
C GLY A 118 -8.45 10.23 -9.68
N TYR A 119 -9.19 9.52 -10.54
CA TYR A 119 -9.18 9.78 -11.99
C TYR A 119 -10.50 10.31 -12.56
N VAL A 120 -11.64 10.13 -11.90
CA VAL A 120 -12.95 10.64 -12.39
C VAL A 120 -13.35 11.94 -11.69
N ARG A 121 -13.41 11.92 -10.35
CA ARG A 121 -13.74 13.11 -9.53
C ARG A 121 -12.54 14.04 -9.35
N GLY A 122 -11.34 13.48 -9.18
CA GLY A 122 -10.11 14.26 -8.97
C GLY A 122 -9.99 14.90 -7.58
N ASN A 123 -10.75 14.42 -6.60
CA ASN A 123 -10.73 14.97 -5.24
C ASN A 123 -9.71 14.28 -4.31
N PHE A 124 -9.09 13.20 -4.79
CA PHE A 124 -8.03 12.46 -4.10
C PHE A 124 -6.69 12.66 -4.83
N PRO A 125 -5.55 12.31 -4.21
CA PRO A 125 -4.23 12.42 -4.85
C PRO A 125 -4.21 11.87 -6.28
N PHE A 126 -3.30 12.43 -7.09
CA PHE A 126 -3.27 12.43 -8.57
C PHE A 126 -4.21 13.45 -9.23
N GLY A 127 -5.37 13.77 -8.63
CA GLY A 127 -6.18 14.94 -8.97
C GLY A 127 -6.55 15.08 -10.46
N ARG A 128 -6.69 13.96 -11.18
CA ARG A 128 -6.80 13.97 -12.66
C ARG A 128 -8.25 14.01 -13.17
N GLY A 129 -9.22 13.99 -12.28
CA GLY A 129 -10.64 14.11 -12.63
C GLY A 129 -11.05 15.54 -12.96
N ASN A 130 -12.17 15.68 -13.64
CA ASN A 130 -12.81 16.98 -13.80
C ASN A 130 -13.36 17.39 -12.43
N VAL A 131 -12.64 18.26 -11.72
CA VAL A 131 -13.20 18.98 -10.58
C VAL A 131 -14.38 19.77 -11.14
N ILE A 132 -15.60 19.27 -10.93
CA ILE A 132 -16.80 20.05 -11.21
C ILE A 132 -16.74 21.22 -10.23
N ARG A 133 -16.18 22.35 -10.68
CA ARG A 133 -16.35 23.64 -10.02
C ARG A 133 -17.84 23.91 -10.10
N ASN A 134 -18.54 23.75 -8.97
CA ASN A 134 -19.90 24.24 -8.87
C ASN A 134 -19.85 25.72 -9.23
N ALA A 135 -20.45 26.09 -10.37
CA ALA A 135 -20.71 27.45 -10.75
C ALA A 135 -21.75 28.04 -9.78
N LYS A 136 -21.33 28.39 -8.56
CA LYS A 136 -22.11 29.10 -7.55
C LYS A 136 -21.23 29.95 -6.64
N GLU A 137 -20.34 30.76 -7.21
CA GLU A 137 -19.79 31.94 -6.53
C GLU A 137 -19.63 33.08 -7.54
N GLU A 138 -20.73 33.48 -8.16
CA GLU A 138 -20.89 34.83 -8.70
C GLU A 138 -22.28 35.32 -8.30
N LYS A 139 -22.33 36.05 -7.18
CA LYS A 139 -23.34 37.07 -6.87
C LYS A 139 -22.74 38.11 -5.95
#